data_AF-A0A955ZD07-F1
#
_entry.id   AF-A0A955ZD07-F1
#
_cell.length_a   1.000
_cell.length_b   1.000
_cell.length_c   1.000
_cell.angle_alpha   90.00
_cell.angle_beta   90.00
_cell.angle_gamma   90.00
#
_symmetry.space_group_name_H-M   'P 1'
#
loop_
_entity.id
_entity.type
_entity.pdbx_description
1 polymer ?
#
loop_
_entity_poly.entity_id
_entity_poly.type
_entity_poly.pdbx_seq_one_letter_code
_entity_poly.pdbx_strand_id
1 'polypeptide(L)'
;GVGVLRYARDELTPRRVGQALYAHRRADAWDALRPCVVLDATVGSRAWGLADETSDEDHRGVFALPFAWTQGLVAPPEDLVSADGSATYWAAGKAIRQALRADPNTLEMLFVPNATALDPIGAWLLEARGAFVSTEIYGTFGRYALGQLRRLEQGLRLAEHRALLLEWLRSDPTLTLDVLAQKLAQVSTRAAPTEADRVHQAKQYIKQLYRSMHDQGLLDACELAALARFARDRSADFELPRELRPKNAYNLLRLIATATRWLREGEPVFAVEGDLRARLLAIKRGEVALDDVLREAEALVPALEEARDASALPKRPDVVRADALLRRIGEDIARRAVTGAPGPLGVGAPPPPEVTWSE
;
A
#
# COMPACT_ATOMS: atom_id res chain seq x y z
N GLY A 1 13.17 29.24 -15.19
CA GLY A 1 12.92 29.07 -16.63
C GLY A 1 12.61 27.62 -16.88
N VAL A 2 11.56 27.33 -17.65
CA VAL A 2 11.18 25.95 -17.99
C VAL A 2 12.10 25.48 -19.13
N GLY A 3 12.94 24.50 -18.86
CA GLY A 3 13.87 23.89 -19.80
C GLY A 3 14.48 22.61 -19.21
N VAL A 4 14.89 21.68 -20.06
CA VAL A 4 15.59 20.46 -19.64
C VAL A 4 17.05 20.82 -19.39
N LEU A 5 17.46 20.86 -18.12
CA LEU A 5 18.85 21.02 -17.71
C LEU A 5 19.50 19.64 -17.61
N ARG A 6 20.67 19.49 -18.24
CA ARG A 6 21.50 18.29 -18.14
C ARG A 6 22.63 18.57 -17.16
N TYR A 7 22.82 17.67 -16.21
CA TYR A 7 23.91 17.71 -15.24
C TYR A 7 24.75 16.46 -15.41
N ALA A 8 26.05 16.60 -15.22
CA ALA A 8 26.90 15.45 -14.97
C ALA A 8 26.59 14.89 -13.57
N ARG A 9 26.80 13.57 -13.38
CA ARG A 9 26.37 12.88 -12.15
C ARG A 9 27.07 13.42 -10.89
N ASP A 10 28.29 13.92 -11.07
CA ASP A 10 29.14 14.58 -10.07
C ASP A 10 28.70 16.01 -9.73
N GLU A 11 27.91 16.66 -10.59
CA GLU A 11 27.30 17.97 -10.31
C GLU A 11 26.07 17.86 -9.39
N LEU A 12 25.57 16.64 -9.16
CA LEU A 12 24.40 16.37 -8.32
C LEU A 12 24.84 16.02 -6.90
N THR A 13 24.57 16.90 -5.95
CA THR A 13 24.73 16.61 -4.52
C THR A 13 23.39 16.31 -3.87
N PRO A 14 23.29 15.27 -3.02
CA PRO A 14 22.07 15.02 -2.28
C PRO A 14 21.76 16.21 -1.37
N ARG A 15 20.55 16.78 -1.50
CA ARG A 15 20.09 17.89 -0.64
C ARG A 15 20.11 17.53 0.86
N ARG A 16 20.07 16.23 1.18
CA ARG A 16 20.11 15.70 2.56
C ARG A 16 21.03 14.49 2.61
N VAL A 17 22.24 14.66 3.15
CA VAL A 17 23.26 13.60 3.28
C VAL A 17 22.70 12.35 3.96
N GLY A 18 21.91 12.50 5.03
CA GLY A 18 21.30 11.35 5.71
C GLY A 18 20.37 10.51 4.84
N GLN A 19 19.67 11.12 3.87
CA GLN A 19 18.83 10.37 2.92
C GLN A 19 19.67 9.61 1.90
N ALA A 20 20.80 10.17 1.48
CA ALA A 20 21.73 9.47 0.60
C ALA A 20 22.39 8.29 1.32
N LEU A 21 22.88 8.48 2.55
CA LEU A 21 23.44 7.40 3.37
C LEU A 21 22.41 6.30 3.64
N TYR A 22 21.15 6.65 3.87
CA TYR A 22 20.07 5.67 3.98
C TYR A 22 19.86 4.90 2.67
N ALA A 23 19.84 5.59 1.52
CA ALA A 23 19.67 4.95 0.22
C ALA A 23 20.84 4.01 -0.12
N HIS A 24 22.08 4.42 0.17
CA HIS A 24 23.28 3.58 -0.01
C HIS A 24 23.20 2.33 0.88
N ARG A 25 22.96 2.48 2.18
CA ARG A 25 22.81 1.33 3.08
C ARG A 25 21.73 0.35 2.64
N ARG A 26 20.62 0.86 2.09
CA ARG A 26 19.54 0.02 1.54
C ARG A 26 19.99 -0.74 0.29
N ALA A 27 20.74 -0.10 -0.59
CA ALA A 27 21.30 -0.74 -1.79
C ALA A 27 22.36 -1.80 -1.42
N ASP A 28 23.27 -1.47 -0.50
CA ASP A 28 24.31 -2.40 -0.04
C ASP A 28 23.68 -3.63 0.65
N ALA A 29 22.66 -3.42 1.48
CA ALA A 29 21.90 -4.50 2.10
C ALA A 29 21.19 -5.37 1.06
N TRP A 30 20.59 -4.76 0.03
CA TRP A 30 19.96 -5.49 -1.08
C TRP A 30 20.97 -6.39 -1.80
N ASP A 31 22.10 -5.83 -2.22
CA ASP A 31 23.12 -6.56 -2.96
C ASP A 31 23.73 -7.70 -2.11
N ALA A 32 23.97 -7.45 -0.83
CA ALA A 32 24.55 -8.44 0.08
C ALA A 32 23.56 -9.56 0.45
N LEU A 33 22.31 -9.23 0.79
CA LEU A 33 21.37 -10.18 1.41
C LEU A 33 20.36 -10.81 0.45
N ARG A 34 20.25 -10.34 -0.80
CA ARG A 34 19.40 -10.99 -1.81
C ARG A 34 19.71 -12.48 -2.02
N PRO A 35 20.98 -12.96 -2.00
CA PRO A 35 21.27 -14.39 -2.04
C PRO A 35 20.69 -15.17 -0.84
N CYS A 36 20.35 -14.48 0.26
CA CYS A 36 19.79 -15.09 1.47
C CYS A 36 18.25 -15.16 1.45
N VAL A 37 17.60 -14.87 0.33
CA VAL A 37 16.16 -15.07 0.15
C VAL A 37 15.84 -16.56 0.24
N VAL A 38 14.93 -16.91 1.15
CA VAL A 38 14.54 -18.29 1.45
C VAL A 38 13.15 -18.64 0.91
N LEU A 39 12.34 -17.63 0.62
CA LEU A 39 10.98 -17.74 0.08
C LEU A 39 10.74 -16.58 -0.89
N ASP A 40 10.21 -16.88 -2.07
CA ASP A 40 9.80 -15.88 -3.08
C ASP A 40 8.40 -16.20 -3.59
N ALA A 41 7.62 -15.19 -3.89
CA ALA A 41 6.31 -15.31 -4.53
C ALA A 41 6.08 -14.11 -5.45
N THR A 42 5.60 -14.35 -6.67
CA THR A 42 4.99 -13.30 -7.48
C THR A 42 3.64 -12.95 -6.86
N VAL A 43 3.41 -11.67 -6.60
CA VAL A 43 2.19 -11.13 -6.00
C VAL A 43 1.56 -10.09 -6.94
N GLY A 44 0.56 -9.35 -6.46
CA GLY A 44 -0.10 -8.35 -7.28
C GLY A 44 -0.90 -9.00 -8.41
N SER A 45 -1.28 -8.22 -9.41
CA SER A 45 -2.30 -8.61 -10.40
C SER A 45 -2.09 -9.99 -11.05
N ARG A 46 -0.84 -10.44 -11.21
CA ARG A 46 -0.52 -11.80 -11.71
C ARG A 46 -1.00 -12.91 -10.78
N ALA A 47 -0.72 -12.81 -9.49
CA ALA A 47 -1.15 -13.78 -8.49
C ALA A 47 -2.68 -13.92 -8.38
N TRP A 48 -3.41 -12.85 -8.70
CA TRP A 48 -4.87 -12.83 -8.66
C TRP A 48 -5.53 -13.23 -9.98
N GLY A 49 -4.75 -13.53 -11.03
CA GLY A 49 -5.29 -13.75 -12.38
C GLY A 49 -5.88 -12.50 -13.04
N LEU A 50 -5.46 -11.32 -12.59
CA LEU A 50 -5.97 -9.98 -12.98
C LEU A 50 -4.94 -9.17 -13.80
N ALA A 51 -3.89 -9.84 -14.29
CA ALA A 51 -2.85 -9.27 -15.13
C ALA A 51 -3.30 -9.14 -16.60
N ASP A 52 -2.73 -8.14 -17.27
CA ASP A 52 -2.75 -7.88 -18.70
C ASP A 52 -1.30 -7.75 -19.22
N GLU A 53 -1.11 -7.52 -20.51
CA GLU A 53 0.22 -7.40 -21.15
C GLU A 53 1.08 -6.26 -20.58
N THR A 54 0.45 -5.25 -19.97
CA THR A 54 1.12 -4.09 -19.37
C THR A 54 1.36 -4.21 -17.87
N SER A 55 0.90 -5.31 -17.25
CA SER A 55 0.98 -5.48 -15.82
C SER A 55 2.42 -5.73 -15.39
N ASP A 56 2.84 -5.02 -14.35
CA ASP A 56 4.11 -5.21 -13.65
C ASP A 56 4.17 -6.59 -12.99
N GLU A 57 5.40 -7.03 -12.72
CA GLU A 57 5.67 -8.24 -11.96
C GLU A 57 6.20 -7.83 -10.59
N ASP A 58 5.37 -8.01 -9.57
CA ASP A 58 5.72 -7.70 -8.20
C ASP A 58 6.16 -8.98 -7.48
N HIS A 59 7.30 -8.95 -6.81
CA HIS A 59 7.79 -10.04 -5.97
C HIS A 59 7.73 -9.69 -4.50
N ARG A 60 7.33 -10.67 -3.70
CA ARG A 60 7.45 -10.60 -2.26
C ARG A 60 8.00 -11.89 -1.69
N GLY A 61 8.67 -11.79 -0.55
CA GLY A 61 9.22 -12.99 0.05
C GLY A 61 9.86 -12.76 1.40
N VAL A 62 10.68 -13.73 1.79
CA VAL A 62 11.37 -13.75 3.07
C VAL A 62 12.84 -14.00 2.82
N PHE A 63 13.70 -13.27 3.53
CA PHE A 63 15.13 -13.56 3.61
C PHE A 63 15.52 -13.94 5.04
N ALA A 64 16.54 -14.79 5.15
CA ALA A 64 17.15 -15.12 6.42
C ALA A 64 18.40 -14.26 6.63
N LEU A 65 18.57 -13.73 7.84
CA LEU A 65 19.79 -13.00 8.19
C LEU A 65 20.90 -14.00 8.49
N PRO A 66 22.06 -13.93 7.81
CA PRO A 66 23.21 -14.75 8.17
C PRO A 66 23.62 -14.50 9.62
N PHE A 67 24.15 -15.52 10.30
CA PHE A 67 24.46 -15.43 11.73
C PHE A 67 25.34 -14.21 12.08
N ALA A 68 26.38 -13.93 11.29
CA ALA A 68 27.28 -12.79 11.49
C ALA A 68 26.58 -11.41 11.47
N TRP A 69 25.48 -11.26 10.73
CA TRP A 69 24.70 -10.01 10.68
C TRP A 69 23.91 -9.74 11.96
N THR A 70 23.74 -10.75 12.81
CA THR A 70 22.95 -10.64 14.05
C THR A 70 23.82 -10.45 15.30
N GLN A 71 25.14 -10.62 15.18
CA GLN A 71 26.08 -10.57 16.32
C GLN A 71 26.90 -9.26 16.34
N GLY A 72 26.60 -8.31 15.45
CA GLY A 72 27.29 -7.03 15.33
C GLY A 72 26.58 -5.86 16.03
N LEU A 73 27.24 -4.69 16.06
CA LEU A 73 26.70 -3.45 16.63
C LEU A 73 25.64 -2.77 15.76
N VAL A 74 25.69 -3.00 14.45
CA VAL A 74 24.75 -2.42 13.49
C VAL A 74 23.50 -3.30 13.46
N ALA A 75 22.34 -2.72 13.74
CA ALA A 75 21.08 -3.42 13.63
C ALA A 75 20.88 -3.91 12.17
N PRO A 76 20.56 -5.20 11.96
CA PRO A 76 20.35 -5.71 10.63
C PRO A 76 19.10 -5.10 9.99
N PRO A 77 19.04 -5.01 8.66
CA PRO A 77 17.84 -4.57 7.95
C PRO A 77 16.70 -5.56 8.19
N GLU A 78 15.48 -5.07 8.35
CA GLU A 78 14.29 -5.93 8.37
C GLU A 78 13.61 -6.04 6.99
N ASP A 79 13.94 -5.16 6.04
CA ASP A 79 13.35 -5.08 4.70
C ASP A 79 14.46 -4.98 3.65
N LEU A 80 14.28 -5.70 2.55
CA LEU A 80 14.99 -5.49 1.29
C LEU A 80 13.96 -5.02 0.27
N VAL A 81 14.17 -3.86 -0.33
CA VAL A 81 13.27 -3.30 -1.34
C VAL A 81 14.08 -2.90 -2.56
N SER A 82 13.71 -3.41 -3.73
CA SER A 82 14.39 -3.10 -4.99
C SER A 82 14.33 -1.61 -5.30
N ALA A 83 15.23 -1.14 -6.18
CA ALA A 83 15.31 0.27 -6.53
C ALA A 83 14.05 0.80 -7.23
N ASP A 84 13.43 -0.03 -8.07
CA ASP A 84 12.17 0.22 -8.78
C ASP A 84 10.92 -0.08 -7.94
N GLY A 85 11.08 -0.73 -6.79
CA GLY A 85 9.99 -1.11 -5.88
C GLY A 85 9.19 -2.35 -6.29
N SER A 86 9.60 -3.05 -7.36
CA SER A 86 8.95 -4.28 -7.83
C SER A 86 9.16 -5.47 -6.89
N ALA A 87 10.19 -5.47 -6.05
CA ALA A 87 10.48 -6.59 -5.16
C ALA A 87 10.69 -6.15 -3.72
N THR A 88 10.04 -6.86 -2.78
CA THR A 88 10.12 -6.61 -1.33
C THR A 88 10.28 -7.91 -0.55
N TYR A 89 11.37 -8.04 0.21
CA TYR A 89 11.61 -9.20 1.08
C TYR A 89 11.71 -8.76 2.53
N TRP A 90 11.12 -9.54 3.43
CA TRP A 90 11.18 -9.29 4.88
C TRP A 90 12.12 -10.27 5.57
N ALA A 91 12.82 -9.81 6.61
CA ALA A 91 13.58 -10.72 7.46
C ALA A 91 12.61 -11.74 8.10
N ALA A 92 13.00 -13.02 8.21
CA ALA A 92 12.12 -14.09 8.69
C ALA A 92 11.36 -13.75 9.99
N GLY A 93 12.05 -13.17 10.98
CA GLY A 93 11.40 -12.74 12.21
C GLY A 93 10.36 -11.63 12.01
N LYS A 94 10.62 -10.67 11.11
CA LYS A 94 9.66 -9.62 10.75
C LYS A 94 8.45 -10.20 10.02
N ALA A 95 8.68 -11.08 9.04
CA ALA A 95 7.61 -11.73 8.28
C ALA A 95 6.66 -12.50 9.23
N ILE A 96 7.21 -13.27 10.18
CA ILE A 96 6.43 -13.97 11.20
C ILE A 96 5.61 -12.98 12.05
N ARG A 97 6.23 -11.89 12.53
CA ARG A 97 5.50 -10.85 13.30
C ARG A 97 4.40 -10.16 12.51
N GLN A 98 4.60 -9.92 11.21
CA GLN A 98 3.59 -9.34 10.33
C GLN A 98 2.45 -10.33 10.07
N ALA A 99 2.76 -11.60 9.81
CA ALA A 99 1.78 -12.65 9.62
C ALA A 99 0.91 -12.87 10.87
N LEU A 100 1.51 -12.84 12.07
CA LEU A 100 0.80 -12.86 13.36
C LEU A 100 -0.14 -11.65 13.55
N ARG A 101 0.08 -10.55 12.85
CA ARG A 101 -0.81 -9.38 12.86
C ARG A 101 -1.81 -9.41 11.69
N ALA A 102 -1.90 -10.53 10.97
CA ALA A 102 -2.69 -10.67 9.75
C ALA A 102 -2.38 -9.58 8.70
N ASP A 103 -1.10 -9.20 8.52
CA ASP A 103 -0.70 -8.26 7.48
C ASP A 103 -1.12 -8.77 6.08
N PRO A 104 -1.88 -7.99 5.29
CA PRO A 104 -2.38 -8.46 4.01
C PRO A 104 -1.32 -8.88 3.02
N ASN A 105 -0.20 -8.17 2.97
CA ASN A 105 0.85 -8.41 1.99
C ASN A 105 1.66 -9.66 2.35
N THR A 106 1.90 -9.87 3.64
CA THR A 106 2.57 -11.08 4.13
C THR A 106 1.69 -12.31 3.98
N LEU A 107 0.41 -12.22 4.32
CA LEU A 107 -0.52 -13.35 4.14
C LEU A 107 -0.70 -13.69 2.66
N GLU A 108 -0.85 -12.70 1.78
CA GLU A 108 -0.86 -12.91 0.34
C GLU A 108 0.36 -13.70 -0.12
N MET A 109 1.57 -13.26 0.24
CA MET A 109 2.81 -13.96 -0.13
C MET A 109 2.88 -15.41 0.39
N LEU A 110 2.37 -15.71 1.59
CA LEU A 110 2.41 -17.07 2.17
C LEU A 110 1.39 -18.05 1.55
N PHE A 111 0.30 -17.53 0.99
CA PHE A 111 -0.85 -18.32 0.56
C PHE A 111 -1.10 -18.33 -0.94
N VAL A 112 -0.42 -17.47 -1.72
CA VAL A 112 -0.49 -17.57 -3.17
C VAL A 112 0.10 -18.91 -3.66
N PRO A 113 -0.50 -19.57 -4.67
CA PRO A 113 -0.09 -20.91 -5.09
C PRO A 113 1.35 -21.01 -5.63
N ASN A 114 1.89 -19.89 -6.14
CA ASN A 114 3.22 -19.78 -6.71
C ASN A 114 4.31 -19.42 -5.68
N ALA A 115 3.98 -19.39 -4.38
CA ALA A 115 4.97 -19.19 -3.34
C ALA A 115 5.99 -20.34 -3.34
N THR A 116 7.25 -20.01 -3.60
CA THR A 116 8.33 -20.95 -3.88
C THR A 116 9.38 -20.89 -2.78
N ALA A 117 9.55 -22.00 -2.06
CA ALA A 117 10.65 -22.16 -1.11
C ALA A 117 11.98 -22.33 -1.87
N LEU A 118 12.94 -21.44 -1.59
CA LEU A 118 14.29 -21.48 -2.16
C LEU A 118 15.31 -22.15 -1.20
N ASP A 119 14.88 -22.40 0.03
CA ASP A 119 15.65 -23.00 1.11
C ASP A 119 14.71 -23.83 2.03
N PRO A 120 15.20 -24.83 2.79
CA PRO A 120 14.41 -25.49 3.83
C PRO A 120 13.68 -24.53 4.80
N ILE A 121 14.27 -23.38 5.13
CA ILE A 121 13.62 -22.35 5.95
C ILE A 121 12.34 -21.83 5.29
N GLY A 122 12.37 -21.60 3.97
CA GLY A 122 11.18 -21.21 3.19
C GLY A 122 10.10 -22.28 3.24
N ALA A 123 10.48 -23.56 3.14
CA ALA A 123 9.55 -24.68 3.25
C ALA A 123 8.89 -24.73 4.64
N TRP A 124 9.65 -24.48 5.72
CA TRP A 124 9.10 -24.42 7.07
C TRP A 124 8.11 -23.27 7.26
N LEU A 125 8.37 -22.10 6.65
CA LEU A 125 7.44 -20.97 6.65
C LEU A 125 6.11 -21.34 5.97
N LEU A 126 6.17 -21.99 4.80
CA LEU A 126 4.99 -22.44 4.08
C LEU A 126 4.23 -23.56 4.80
N GLU A 127 4.94 -24.51 5.43
CA GLU A 127 4.32 -25.56 6.25
C GLU A 127 3.61 -24.98 7.48
N ALA A 128 4.21 -23.97 8.09
CA ALA A 128 3.70 -23.31 9.29
C ALA A 128 2.62 -22.25 9.03
N ARG A 129 2.35 -21.88 7.77
CA ARG A 129 1.47 -20.73 7.43
C ARG A 129 0.08 -20.78 8.06
N GLY A 130 -0.45 -21.98 8.31
CA GLY A 130 -1.70 -22.21 9.02
C GLY A 130 -1.74 -21.60 10.43
N ALA A 131 -0.58 -21.43 11.08
CA ALA A 131 -0.44 -20.79 12.38
C ALA A 131 -0.87 -19.32 12.37
N PHE A 132 -0.83 -18.65 11.23
CA PHE A 132 -1.14 -17.22 11.10
C PHE A 132 -2.62 -16.94 10.81
N VAL A 133 -3.40 -17.99 10.55
CA VAL A 133 -4.82 -17.87 10.19
C VAL A 133 -5.66 -17.61 11.44
N SER A 134 -6.45 -16.54 11.42
CA SER A 134 -7.38 -16.21 12.50
C SER A 134 -8.43 -15.19 12.05
N THR A 135 -9.45 -14.96 12.88
CA THR A 135 -10.44 -13.90 12.64
C THR A 135 -9.85 -12.48 12.69
N GLU A 136 -8.58 -12.31 13.10
CA GLU A 136 -7.90 -11.00 13.05
C GLU A 136 -7.80 -10.42 11.64
N ILE A 137 -7.97 -11.25 10.61
CA ILE A 137 -8.06 -10.79 9.22
C ILE A 137 -9.16 -9.75 9.01
N TYR A 138 -10.28 -9.83 9.74
CA TYR A 138 -11.30 -8.78 9.73
C TYR A 138 -10.73 -7.44 10.23
N GLY A 139 -9.89 -7.52 11.27
CA GLY A 139 -9.27 -6.37 11.91
C GLY A 139 -8.25 -5.66 11.01
N THR A 140 -7.54 -6.40 10.15
CA THR A 140 -6.59 -5.83 9.19
C THR A 140 -7.22 -5.56 7.85
N PHE A 141 -7.72 -6.56 7.13
CA PHE A 141 -8.32 -6.37 5.81
C PHE A 141 -9.60 -5.56 5.88
N GLY A 142 -10.51 -5.92 6.79
CA GLY A 142 -11.82 -5.27 6.92
C GLY A 142 -11.71 -3.82 7.37
N ARG A 143 -11.04 -3.52 8.48
CA ARG A 143 -10.89 -2.11 8.92
C ARG A 143 -10.03 -1.28 7.99
N TYR A 144 -8.99 -1.86 7.36
CA TYR A 144 -8.22 -1.16 6.35
C TYR A 144 -9.07 -0.84 5.12
N ALA A 145 -9.87 -1.80 4.64
CA ALA A 145 -10.82 -1.61 3.55
C ALA A 145 -11.84 -0.52 3.90
N LEU A 146 -12.48 -0.58 5.07
CA LEU A 146 -13.40 0.47 5.54
C LEU A 146 -12.73 1.85 5.64
N GLY A 147 -11.46 1.89 6.06
CA GLY A 147 -10.66 3.12 6.07
C GLY A 147 -10.29 3.60 4.66
N GLN A 148 -10.08 2.70 3.70
CA GLN A 148 -9.90 3.03 2.29
C GLN A 148 -11.20 3.54 1.67
N LEU A 149 -12.33 2.89 1.92
CA LEU A 149 -13.66 3.31 1.48
C LEU A 149 -13.94 4.75 1.90
N ARG A 150 -13.85 5.06 3.20
CA ARG A 150 -14.07 6.42 3.71
C ARG A 150 -13.15 7.47 3.05
N ARG A 151 -11.87 7.10 2.82
CA ARG A 151 -10.92 7.99 2.13
C ARG A 151 -11.29 8.23 0.68
N LEU A 152 -11.70 7.18 -0.05
CA LEU A 152 -12.11 7.29 -1.45
C LEU A 152 -13.41 8.10 -1.59
N GLU A 153 -14.42 7.85 -0.74
CA GLU A 153 -15.67 8.63 -0.70
C GLU A 153 -15.42 10.10 -0.38
N GLN A 154 -14.51 10.38 0.55
CA GLN A 154 -14.12 11.75 0.85
C GLN A 154 -13.42 12.38 -0.35
N GLY A 155 -12.44 11.70 -0.95
CA GLY A 155 -11.73 12.18 -2.12
C GLY A 155 -12.67 12.47 -3.29
N LEU A 156 -13.65 11.59 -3.53
CA LEU A 156 -14.60 11.71 -4.64
C LEU A 156 -15.50 12.94 -4.46
N ARG A 157 -16.08 13.12 -3.27
CA ARG A 157 -16.82 14.35 -2.93
C ARG A 157 -15.98 15.61 -3.10
N LEU A 158 -14.72 15.59 -2.67
CA LEU A 158 -13.83 16.75 -2.85
C LEU A 158 -13.52 17.00 -4.33
N ALA A 159 -13.46 15.96 -5.17
CA ALA A 159 -13.29 16.10 -6.61
C ALA A 159 -14.55 16.66 -7.28
N GLU A 160 -15.75 16.20 -6.90
CA GLU A 160 -17.04 16.72 -7.36
C GLU A 160 -17.22 18.20 -6.99
N HIS A 161 -16.99 18.55 -5.73
CA HIS A 161 -17.04 19.93 -5.27
C HIS A 161 -16.07 20.82 -6.04
N ARG A 162 -14.85 20.34 -6.30
CA ARG A 162 -13.87 21.08 -7.10
C ARG A 162 -14.37 21.26 -8.54
N ALA A 163 -14.92 20.22 -9.17
CA ALA A 163 -15.45 20.29 -10.52
C ALA A 163 -16.59 21.32 -10.62
N LEU A 164 -17.53 21.31 -9.67
CA LEU A 164 -18.60 22.30 -9.59
C LEU A 164 -18.09 23.73 -9.42
N LEU A 165 -17.09 23.95 -8.54
CA LEU A 165 -16.49 25.26 -8.34
C LEU A 165 -15.81 25.77 -9.62
N LEU A 166 -15.05 24.92 -10.31
CA LEU A 166 -14.42 25.27 -11.58
C LEU A 166 -15.47 25.55 -12.66
N GLU A 167 -16.56 24.78 -12.72
CA GLU A 167 -17.67 25.01 -13.65
C GLU A 167 -18.34 26.37 -13.41
N TRP A 168 -18.69 26.66 -12.16
CA TRP A 168 -19.32 27.93 -11.78
C TRP A 168 -18.41 29.11 -12.06
N LEU A 169 -17.11 29.01 -11.75
CA LEU A 169 -16.13 30.05 -12.02
C LEU A 169 -15.81 30.21 -13.51
N ARG A 170 -15.94 29.15 -14.31
CA ARG A 170 -15.81 29.22 -15.77
C ARG A 170 -17.01 29.94 -16.38
N SER A 171 -18.21 29.65 -15.87
CA SER A 171 -19.45 30.28 -16.30
C SER A 171 -19.55 31.75 -15.88
N ASP A 172 -19.14 32.05 -14.64
CA ASP A 172 -19.10 33.40 -14.10
C ASP A 172 -17.83 33.59 -13.23
N PRO A 173 -16.76 34.18 -13.78
CA PRO A 173 -15.51 34.40 -13.05
C PRO A 173 -15.60 35.51 -12.00
N THR A 174 -16.72 36.23 -11.91
CA THR A 174 -16.93 37.34 -10.96
C THR A 174 -17.54 36.89 -9.63
N LEU A 175 -17.93 35.62 -9.52
CA LEU A 175 -18.53 35.06 -8.29
C LEU A 175 -17.63 35.28 -7.08
N THR A 176 -18.21 35.81 -6.00
CA THR A 176 -17.51 36.02 -4.75
C THR A 176 -17.38 34.73 -3.95
N LEU A 177 -16.43 34.71 -3.01
CA LEU A 177 -16.23 33.58 -2.11
C LEU A 177 -17.50 33.22 -1.32
N ASP A 178 -18.30 34.22 -0.92
CA ASP A 178 -19.53 34.00 -0.15
C ASP A 178 -20.63 33.37 -1.00
N VAL A 179 -20.78 33.81 -2.26
CA VAL A 179 -21.76 33.21 -3.18
C VAL A 179 -21.37 31.77 -3.52
N LEU A 180 -20.09 31.51 -3.79
CA LEU A 180 -19.60 30.14 -4.03
C LEU A 180 -19.81 29.24 -2.81
N ALA A 181 -19.54 29.75 -1.60
CA ALA A 181 -19.74 29.00 -0.37
C ALA A 181 -21.23 28.66 -0.14
N GLN A 182 -22.15 29.58 -0.42
CA GLN A 182 -23.59 29.33 -0.34
C GLN A 182 -24.05 28.29 -1.36
N LYS A 183 -23.64 28.44 -2.63
CA LYS A 183 -23.95 27.46 -3.68
C LYS A 183 -23.40 26.07 -3.33
N LEU A 184 -22.17 25.99 -2.84
CA LEU A 184 -21.55 24.73 -2.45
C LEU A 184 -22.23 24.11 -1.21
N ALA A 185 -22.68 24.92 -0.24
CA ALA A 185 -23.40 24.43 0.92
C ALA A 185 -24.77 23.82 0.57
N GLN A 186 -25.43 24.30 -0.48
CA GLN A 186 -26.72 23.74 -0.94
C GLN A 186 -26.58 22.36 -1.57
N VAL A 187 -25.45 22.09 -2.25
CA VAL A 187 -25.20 20.81 -2.92
C VAL A 187 -24.43 19.82 -2.05
N SER A 188 -23.73 20.30 -1.02
CA SER A 188 -22.93 19.43 -0.17
C SER A 188 -23.82 18.60 0.77
N THR A 189 -23.66 17.28 0.71
CA THR A 189 -24.35 16.32 1.59
C THR A 189 -23.74 16.22 2.99
N ARG A 190 -22.78 17.09 3.33
CA ARG A 190 -22.06 17.03 4.61
C ARG A 190 -22.96 17.49 5.77
N ALA A 191 -23.10 16.63 6.78
CA ALA A 191 -23.81 16.97 8.00
C ALA A 191 -23.15 18.18 8.69
N ALA A 192 -23.96 19.17 9.03
CA ALA A 192 -23.55 20.36 9.77
C ALA A 192 -24.64 20.70 10.80
N PRO A 193 -24.28 21.16 12.01
CA PRO A 193 -25.27 21.47 13.06
C PRO A 193 -26.25 22.56 12.63
N THR A 194 -25.79 23.55 11.87
CA THR A 194 -26.61 24.64 11.33
C THR A 194 -26.27 24.92 9.86
N GLU A 195 -27.17 25.63 9.17
CA GLU A 195 -26.90 26.11 7.81
C GLU A 195 -25.71 27.09 7.77
N ALA A 196 -25.56 27.93 8.79
CA ALA A 196 -24.42 28.83 8.93
C ALA A 196 -23.09 28.05 9.04
N ASP A 197 -23.07 26.94 9.78
CA ASP A 197 -21.90 26.07 9.86
C ASP A 197 -21.59 25.41 8.52
N ARG A 198 -22.63 25.02 7.75
CA ARG A 198 -22.44 24.42 6.42
C ARG A 198 -21.80 25.40 5.45
N VAL A 199 -22.28 26.65 5.41
CA VAL A 199 -21.69 27.73 4.59
C VAL A 199 -20.27 28.05 5.06
N HIS A 200 -20.02 28.09 6.37
CA HIS A 200 -18.68 28.30 6.90
C HIS A 200 -17.71 27.19 6.47
N GLN A 201 -18.11 25.92 6.59
CA GLN A 201 -17.31 24.78 6.15
C GLN A 201 -17.01 24.82 4.65
N ALA A 202 -18.03 25.12 3.81
CA ALA A 202 -17.85 25.31 2.38
C ALA A 202 -16.84 26.42 2.06
N LYS A 203 -16.94 27.55 2.75
CA LYS A 203 -15.99 28.67 2.62
C LYS A 203 -14.56 28.26 2.99
N GLN A 204 -14.36 27.52 4.08
CA GLN A 204 -13.04 27.02 4.46
C GLN A 204 -12.47 26.03 3.45
N TYR A 205 -13.31 25.14 2.91
CA TYR A 205 -12.90 24.21 1.85
C TYR A 205 -12.42 24.93 0.60
N ILE A 206 -13.16 25.95 0.10
CA ILE A 206 -12.74 26.74 -1.07
C ILE A 206 -11.37 27.39 -0.81
N LYS A 207 -11.15 27.92 0.40
CA LYS A 207 -9.86 28.50 0.80
C LYS A 207 -8.72 27.49 0.81
N GLN A 208 -8.97 26.28 1.31
CA GLN A 208 -7.99 25.20 1.31
C GLN A 208 -7.70 24.71 -0.12
N LEU A 209 -8.70 24.69 -0.99
CA LEU A 209 -8.57 24.26 -2.38
C LEU A 209 -7.57 25.14 -3.14
N TYR A 210 -7.78 26.46 -3.20
CA TYR A 210 -6.85 27.32 -3.95
C TYR A 210 -5.45 27.37 -3.29
N ARG A 211 -5.36 27.24 -1.95
CA ARG A 211 -4.06 27.13 -1.26
C ARG A 211 -3.30 25.87 -1.69
N SER A 212 -3.97 24.73 -1.65
CA SER A 212 -3.38 23.45 -2.06
C SER A 212 -2.96 23.46 -3.53
N MET A 213 -3.76 24.06 -4.41
CA MET A 213 -3.41 24.18 -5.83
C MET A 213 -2.23 25.13 -6.05
N HIS A 214 -2.13 26.23 -5.31
CA HIS A 214 -0.96 27.11 -5.31
C HIS A 214 0.30 26.37 -4.82
N ASP A 215 0.22 25.63 -3.71
CA ASP A 215 1.36 24.88 -3.17
C ASP A 215 1.85 23.77 -4.12
N GLN A 216 0.96 23.26 -4.98
CA GLN A 216 1.28 22.33 -6.07
C GLN A 216 1.85 23.03 -7.32
N GLY A 217 1.93 24.37 -7.33
CA GLY A 217 2.40 25.16 -8.47
C GLY A 217 1.39 25.30 -9.61
N LEU A 218 0.12 24.96 -9.37
CA LEU A 218 -0.95 25.03 -10.38
C LEU A 218 -1.54 26.43 -10.52
N LEU A 219 -1.49 27.24 -9.46
CA LEU A 219 -1.95 28.63 -9.43
C LEU A 219 -0.77 29.58 -9.31
N ASP A 220 -0.88 30.74 -9.96
CA ASP A 220 0.09 31.84 -9.89
C ASP A 220 0.03 32.62 -8.56
N ALA A 221 -1.10 32.56 -7.86
CA ALA A 221 -1.30 33.17 -6.56
C ALA A 221 -2.27 32.37 -5.68
N CYS A 222 -2.13 32.52 -4.35
CA CYS A 222 -2.97 31.87 -3.36
C CYS A 222 -4.26 32.68 -3.10
N GLU A 223 -5.08 32.87 -4.13
CA GLU A 223 -6.30 33.69 -4.10
C GLU A 223 -7.43 33.15 -4.98
N LEU A 224 -8.67 33.60 -4.75
CA LEU A 224 -9.83 33.17 -5.54
C LEU A 224 -9.74 33.60 -7.02
N ALA A 225 -9.16 34.78 -7.30
CA ALA A 225 -9.01 35.26 -8.68
C ALA A 225 -8.09 34.35 -9.51
N ALA A 226 -7.03 33.79 -8.90
CA ALA A 226 -6.16 32.80 -9.52
C ALA A 226 -6.91 31.50 -9.85
N LEU A 227 -7.78 31.03 -8.94
CA LEU A 227 -8.64 29.88 -9.18
C LEU A 227 -9.62 30.13 -10.33
N ALA A 228 -10.18 31.34 -10.45
CA ALA A 228 -11.07 31.72 -11.56
C ALA A 228 -10.33 31.79 -12.91
N ARG A 229 -9.08 32.28 -12.93
CA ARG A 229 -8.20 32.22 -14.11
C ARG A 229 -7.94 30.76 -14.52
N PHE A 230 -7.56 29.93 -13.55
CA PHE A 230 -7.33 28.50 -13.78
C PHE A 230 -8.57 27.78 -14.35
N ALA A 231 -9.75 28.06 -13.80
CA ALA A 231 -11.02 27.48 -14.26
C ALA A 231 -11.31 27.76 -15.74
N ARG A 232 -10.96 28.97 -16.20
CA ARG A 232 -11.13 29.42 -17.59
C ARG A 232 -10.15 28.73 -18.54
N ASP A 233 -8.89 28.63 -18.13
CA ASP A 233 -7.79 28.37 -19.06
C ASP A 233 -7.34 26.90 -19.10
N ARG A 234 -7.50 26.13 -18.00
CA ARG A 234 -6.82 24.82 -17.83
C ARG A 234 -7.64 23.72 -17.15
N SER A 235 -8.93 23.94 -16.91
CA SER A 235 -9.73 23.01 -16.12
C SER A 235 -10.04 21.67 -16.80
N ALA A 236 -9.96 21.59 -18.13
CA ALA A 236 -10.21 20.36 -18.88
C ALA A 236 -9.09 19.30 -18.76
N ASP A 237 -7.87 19.72 -18.44
CA ASP A 237 -6.68 18.86 -18.42
C ASP A 237 -6.33 18.31 -17.01
N PHE A 238 -7.22 18.51 -16.03
CA PHE A 238 -6.92 18.18 -14.65
C PHE A 238 -7.09 16.68 -14.37
N GLU A 239 -5.97 15.98 -14.11
CA GLU A 239 -5.97 14.54 -13.80
C GLU A 239 -6.69 14.21 -12.47
N LEU A 240 -7.28 13.01 -12.40
CA LEU A 240 -7.84 12.48 -11.18
C LEU A 240 -6.76 12.36 -10.09
N PRO A 241 -7.06 12.77 -8.83
CA PRO A 241 -6.20 12.51 -7.69
C PRO A 241 -5.74 11.05 -7.64
N ARG A 242 -4.49 10.82 -7.24
CA ARG A 242 -3.86 9.49 -7.15
C ARG A 242 -4.75 8.45 -6.46
N GLU A 243 -5.44 8.90 -5.43
CA GLU A 243 -6.33 8.12 -4.56
C GLU A 243 -7.61 7.68 -5.29
N LEU A 244 -8.17 8.51 -6.19
CA LEU A 244 -9.39 8.21 -6.94
C LEU A 244 -9.15 7.38 -8.20
N ARG A 245 -7.92 6.93 -8.43
CA ARG A 245 -7.62 6.09 -9.59
C ARG A 245 -8.32 4.73 -9.47
N PRO A 246 -8.82 4.16 -10.59
CA PRO A 246 -9.61 2.93 -10.55
C PRO A 246 -8.91 1.76 -9.84
N LYS A 247 -7.57 1.69 -9.92
CA LYS A 247 -6.76 0.68 -9.22
C LYS A 247 -6.96 0.64 -7.70
N ASN A 248 -7.24 1.77 -7.06
CA ASN A 248 -7.43 1.80 -5.60
C ASN A 248 -8.83 1.31 -5.22
N ALA A 249 -9.83 1.62 -6.04
CA ALA A 249 -11.20 1.15 -5.86
C ALA A 249 -11.34 -0.36 -6.14
N TYR A 250 -10.68 -0.82 -7.20
CA TYR A 250 -10.44 -2.23 -7.48
C TYR A 250 -9.81 -2.95 -6.27
N ASN A 251 -8.77 -2.35 -5.69
CA ASN A 251 -8.07 -2.93 -4.55
C ASN A 251 -8.97 -3.02 -3.31
N LEU A 252 -9.81 -2.01 -3.08
CA LEU A 252 -10.78 -2.01 -1.99
C LEU A 252 -11.75 -3.19 -2.09
N LEU A 253 -12.44 -3.35 -3.23
CA LEU A 253 -13.38 -4.45 -3.42
C LEU A 253 -12.68 -5.82 -3.31
N ARG A 254 -11.49 -5.95 -3.90
CA ARG A 254 -10.67 -7.15 -3.78
C ARG A 254 -10.44 -7.53 -2.32
N LEU A 255 -10.00 -6.58 -1.48
CA LEU A 255 -9.70 -6.84 -0.07
C LEU A 255 -10.94 -7.26 0.73
N ILE A 256 -12.09 -6.60 0.50
CA ILE A 256 -13.35 -6.97 1.17
C ILE A 256 -13.77 -8.38 0.77
N ALA A 257 -13.79 -8.67 -0.54
CA ALA A 257 -14.21 -9.98 -1.04
C ALA A 257 -13.29 -11.11 -0.54
N THR A 258 -11.98 -10.91 -0.57
CA THR A 258 -11.01 -11.89 -0.03
C THR A 258 -11.23 -12.13 1.45
N ALA A 259 -11.36 -11.08 2.26
CA ALA A 259 -11.55 -11.22 3.70
C ALA A 259 -12.86 -11.95 4.03
N THR A 260 -13.96 -11.59 3.36
CA THR A 260 -15.27 -12.24 3.53
C THR A 260 -15.19 -13.72 3.17
N ARG A 261 -14.58 -14.07 2.03
CA ARG A 261 -14.43 -15.46 1.60
C ARG A 261 -13.61 -16.26 2.61
N TRP A 262 -12.45 -15.74 3.01
CA TRP A 262 -11.56 -16.43 3.95
C TRP A 262 -12.23 -16.64 5.31
N LEU A 263 -12.96 -15.64 5.83
CA LEU A 263 -13.71 -15.79 7.08
C LEU A 263 -14.81 -16.85 7.00
N ARG A 264 -15.48 -17.00 5.84
CA ARG A 264 -16.54 -17.99 5.62
C ARG A 264 -16.02 -19.41 5.41
N GLU A 265 -15.04 -19.55 4.53
CA GLU A 265 -14.55 -20.85 4.06
C GLU A 265 -13.43 -21.41 4.95
N GLY A 266 -12.77 -20.55 5.74
CA GLY A 266 -11.59 -20.91 6.53
C GLY A 266 -10.31 -21.08 5.71
N GLU A 267 -10.42 -21.14 4.39
CA GLU A 267 -9.29 -21.30 3.48
C GLU A 267 -8.88 -19.98 2.80
N PRO A 268 -7.59 -19.60 2.89
CA PRO A 268 -7.04 -18.44 2.20
C PRO A 268 -6.91 -18.69 0.70
N VAL A 269 -7.88 -18.22 -0.07
CA VAL A 269 -7.81 -18.25 -1.54
C VAL A 269 -7.64 -16.84 -2.08
N PHE A 270 -6.49 -16.63 -2.73
CA PHE A 270 -6.08 -15.36 -3.34
C PHE A 270 -6.30 -15.36 -4.87
N ALA A 271 -6.76 -16.44 -5.48
CA ALA A 271 -7.18 -16.40 -6.88
C ALA A 271 -8.60 -15.82 -6.97
N VAL A 272 -8.82 -14.80 -7.82
CA VAL A 272 -10.18 -14.33 -8.15
C VAL A 272 -10.64 -14.99 -9.43
N GLU A 273 -11.80 -15.64 -9.38
CA GLU A 273 -12.42 -16.30 -10.52
C GLU A 273 -13.86 -15.79 -10.75
N GLY A 274 -14.47 -16.19 -11.86
CA GLY A 274 -15.87 -15.92 -12.17
C GLY A 274 -16.25 -14.44 -12.30
N ASP A 275 -17.47 -14.12 -11.87
CA ASP A 275 -18.07 -12.78 -12.03
C ASP A 275 -17.29 -11.68 -11.30
N LEU A 276 -16.74 -12.01 -10.12
CA LEU A 276 -15.91 -11.08 -9.35
C LEU A 276 -14.66 -10.68 -10.15
N ARG A 277 -14.03 -11.62 -10.85
CA ARG A 277 -12.87 -11.34 -11.71
C ARG A 277 -13.25 -10.39 -12.84
N ALA A 278 -14.35 -10.66 -13.54
CA ALA A 278 -14.84 -9.83 -14.63
C ALA A 278 -15.14 -8.40 -14.14
N ARG A 279 -15.81 -8.28 -12.99
CA ARG A 279 -16.13 -7.01 -12.35
C ARG A 279 -14.89 -6.21 -11.97
N LEU A 280 -13.92 -6.85 -11.31
CA LEU A 280 -12.66 -6.23 -10.93
C LEU A 280 -11.86 -5.72 -12.15
N LEU A 281 -11.81 -6.49 -13.25
CA LEU A 281 -11.15 -6.05 -14.47
C LEU A 281 -11.85 -4.85 -15.14
N ALA A 282 -13.19 -4.82 -15.14
CA ALA A 282 -13.94 -3.67 -15.64
C ALA A 282 -13.63 -2.39 -14.83
N ILE A 283 -13.52 -2.52 -13.51
CA ILE A 283 -13.09 -1.41 -12.65
C ILE A 283 -11.64 -1.00 -12.98
N LYS A 284 -10.71 -1.95 -13.10
CA LYS A 284 -9.30 -1.65 -13.43
C LYS A 284 -9.18 -0.87 -14.75
N ARG A 285 -10.02 -1.18 -15.74
CA ARG A 285 -10.10 -0.49 -17.04
C ARG A 285 -10.86 0.84 -17.02
N GLY A 286 -11.48 1.20 -15.89
CA GLY A 286 -12.27 2.44 -15.76
C GLY A 286 -13.66 2.37 -16.41
N GLU A 287 -14.16 1.18 -16.71
CA GLU A 287 -15.48 0.96 -17.33
C GLU A 287 -16.64 1.08 -16.31
N VAL A 288 -16.31 1.11 -15.02
CA VAL A 288 -17.26 1.24 -13.92
C VAL A 288 -17.02 2.60 -13.24
N ALA A 289 -18.09 3.38 -13.07
CA ALA A 289 -18.00 4.66 -12.38
C ALA A 289 -17.56 4.44 -10.92
N LEU A 290 -16.67 5.31 -10.43
CA LEU A 290 -16.12 5.14 -9.09
C LEU A 290 -17.21 5.12 -8.00
N ASP A 291 -18.27 5.92 -8.15
CA ASP A 291 -19.43 5.93 -7.25
C ASP A 291 -20.13 4.57 -7.17
N ASP A 292 -20.25 3.85 -8.29
CA ASP A 292 -20.83 2.50 -8.30
C ASP A 292 -19.95 1.54 -7.50
N VAL A 293 -18.62 1.65 -7.64
CA VAL A 293 -17.66 0.79 -6.94
C VAL A 293 -17.71 1.04 -5.43
N LEU A 294 -17.82 2.29 -5.00
CA LEU A 294 -17.89 2.64 -3.58
C LEU A 294 -19.22 2.17 -2.96
N ARG A 295 -20.36 2.35 -3.66
CA ARG A 295 -21.64 1.79 -3.22
C ARG A 295 -21.61 0.28 -3.10
N GLU A 296 -21.00 -0.40 -4.06
CA GLU A 296 -20.81 -1.85 -4.02
C GLU A 296 -19.96 -2.26 -2.81
N ALA A 297 -18.85 -1.56 -2.55
CA ALA A 297 -17.99 -1.83 -1.40
C ALA A 297 -18.71 -1.61 -0.06
N GLU A 298 -19.54 -0.57 0.05
CA GLU A 298 -20.37 -0.31 1.23
C GLU A 298 -21.41 -1.42 1.45
N ALA A 299 -22.06 -1.89 0.38
CA ALA A 299 -23.04 -2.98 0.44
C ALA A 299 -22.45 -4.34 0.87
N LEU A 300 -21.13 -4.54 0.70
CA LEU A 300 -20.43 -5.75 1.15
C LEU A 300 -20.06 -5.75 2.64
N VAL A 301 -20.12 -4.60 3.32
CA VAL A 301 -19.71 -4.47 4.72
C VAL A 301 -20.53 -5.37 5.65
N PRO A 302 -21.88 -5.41 5.58
CA PRO A 302 -22.67 -6.29 6.46
C PRO A 302 -22.31 -7.77 6.28
N ALA A 303 -22.09 -8.21 5.05
CA ALA A 303 -21.71 -9.59 4.74
C ALA A 303 -20.32 -9.95 5.30
N LEU A 304 -19.39 -8.99 5.33
CA LEU A 304 -18.07 -9.15 5.96
C LEU A 304 -18.17 -9.28 7.49
N GLU A 305 -19.06 -8.50 8.12
CA GLU A 305 -19.31 -8.58 9.57
C GLU A 305 -19.97 -9.89 9.96
N GLU A 306 -20.99 -10.32 9.20
CA GLU A 306 -21.63 -11.63 9.39
C GLU A 306 -20.62 -12.77 9.22
N ALA A 307 -19.77 -12.70 8.20
CA ALA A 307 -18.71 -13.69 7.97
C ALA A 307 -17.74 -13.78 9.15
N ARG A 308 -17.38 -12.65 9.77
CA ARG A 308 -16.56 -12.62 10.99
C ARG A 308 -17.26 -13.33 12.14
N ASP A 309 -18.53 -13.01 12.36
CA ASP A 309 -19.28 -13.49 13.53
C ASP A 309 -19.60 -14.99 13.44
N ALA A 310 -19.79 -15.51 12.23
CA ALA A 310 -20.04 -16.93 11.97
C ALA A 310 -18.76 -17.76 11.72
N SER A 311 -17.57 -17.13 11.70
CA SER A 311 -16.32 -17.81 11.31
C SER A 311 -15.92 -18.93 12.27
N ALA A 312 -15.51 -20.07 11.71
CA ALA A 312 -14.90 -21.17 12.47
C ALA A 312 -13.40 -20.97 12.73
N LEU A 313 -12.79 -19.90 12.20
CA LEU A 313 -11.38 -19.59 12.42
C LEU A 313 -11.10 -19.28 13.90
N PRO A 314 -9.89 -19.57 14.40
CA PRO A 314 -9.53 -19.20 15.75
C PRO A 314 -9.52 -17.67 15.90
N LYS A 315 -9.81 -17.18 17.11
CA LYS A 315 -9.86 -15.73 17.38
C LYS A 315 -8.51 -15.03 17.23
N ARG A 316 -7.43 -15.77 17.46
CA ARG A 316 -6.04 -15.31 17.47
C ARG A 316 -5.18 -16.34 16.74
N PRO A 317 -4.05 -15.93 16.13
CA PRO A 317 -3.12 -16.87 15.53
C PRO A 317 -2.40 -17.71 16.60
N ASP A 318 -1.82 -18.83 16.17
CA ASP A 318 -1.04 -19.73 17.02
C ASP A 318 0.38 -19.18 17.23
N VAL A 319 0.50 -18.37 18.27
CA VAL A 319 1.78 -17.75 18.67
C VAL A 319 2.82 -18.78 19.15
N VAL A 320 2.39 -19.94 19.65
CA VAL A 320 3.30 -20.98 20.15
C VAL A 320 3.98 -21.66 18.97
N ARG A 321 3.19 -22.04 17.95
CA ARG A 321 3.73 -22.61 16.71
C ARG A 321 4.61 -21.61 15.95
N ALA A 322 4.23 -20.33 15.95
CA ALA A 322 5.03 -19.27 15.33
C ALA A 322 6.38 -19.04 16.06
N ASP A 323 6.40 -19.04 17.40
CA ASP A 323 7.64 -18.91 18.19
C ASP A 323 8.56 -20.12 17.99
N ALA A 324 8.00 -21.33 18.01
CA ALA A 324 8.74 -22.57 17.75
C ALA A 324 9.38 -22.57 16.35
N LEU A 325 8.65 -22.08 15.33
CA LEU A 325 9.18 -21.89 13.99
C LEU A 325 10.36 -20.90 13.99
N LEU A 326 10.22 -19.73 14.63
CA LEU A 326 11.27 -18.73 14.66
C LEU A 326 12.54 -19.26 15.37
N ARG A 327 12.38 -20.01 16.47
CA ARG A 327 13.51 -20.67 17.15
C ARG A 327 14.20 -21.67 16.24
N ARG A 328 13.44 -22.55 15.59
CA ARG A 328 13.97 -23.53 14.63
C ARG A 328 14.79 -22.86 13.52
N ILE A 329 14.29 -21.75 12.97
CA ILE A 329 15.00 -20.97 11.96
C ILE A 329 16.33 -20.43 12.52
N GLY A 330 16.30 -19.83 13.71
CA GLY A 330 17.50 -19.28 14.36
C GLY A 330 18.55 -20.36 14.67
N GLU A 331 18.14 -21.49 15.23
CA GLU A 331 19.00 -22.64 15.51
C GLU A 331 19.66 -23.19 14.24
N ASP A 332 18.89 -23.30 13.16
CA ASP A 332 19.42 -23.80 11.88
C ASP A 332 20.43 -22.84 11.25
N ILE A 333 20.15 -21.53 11.27
CA ILE A 333 21.09 -20.50 10.79
C ILE A 333 22.39 -20.54 11.60
N ALA A 334 22.31 -20.61 12.93
CA ALA A 334 23.48 -20.71 13.79
C ALA A 334 24.28 -22.00 13.51
N ARG A 335 23.58 -23.14 13.38
CA ARG A 335 24.19 -24.42 13.02
C ARG A 335 24.94 -24.33 11.69
N ARG A 336 24.31 -23.80 10.64
CA ARG A 336 24.93 -23.64 9.31
C ARG A 336 26.20 -22.79 9.35
N ALA A 337 26.20 -21.71 10.13
CA ALA A 337 27.36 -20.85 10.32
C ALA A 337 28.50 -21.57 11.06
N VAL A 338 28.19 -22.24 12.18
CA VAL A 338 29.19 -22.92 13.02
C VAL A 338 29.80 -24.14 12.33
N THR A 339 29.00 -24.91 11.59
CA THR A 339 29.48 -26.11 10.89
C THR A 339 30.06 -25.82 9.51
N GLY A 340 30.08 -24.56 9.06
CA GLY A 340 30.56 -24.19 7.73
C GLY A 340 29.74 -24.82 6.60
N ALA A 341 28.41 -24.91 6.76
CA ALA A 341 27.54 -25.46 5.72
C ALA A 341 27.67 -24.68 4.41
N PRO A 342 27.54 -25.33 3.24
CA PRO A 342 27.58 -24.62 1.97
C PRO A 342 26.41 -23.63 1.83
N GLY A 343 26.63 -22.55 1.08
CA GLY A 343 25.60 -21.58 0.72
C GLY A 343 25.60 -20.28 1.54
N PRO A 344 24.62 -19.39 1.26
CA PRO A 344 24.62 -17.99 1.70
C PRO A 344 24.31 -17.79 3.19
N LEU A 345 23.96 -18.85 3.92
CA LEU A 345 23.73 -18.82 5.37
C LEU A 345 24.83 -19.57 6.15
N GLY A 346 25.84 -20.10 5.46
CA GLY A 346 26.99 -20.78 6.05
C GLY A 346 28.31 -20.18 5.56
N VAL A 347 29.16 -20.96 4.89
CA VAL A 347 30.49 -20.51 4.44
C VAL A 347 30.43 -19.38 3.40
N GLY A 348 29.34 -19.29 2.62
CA GLY A 348 29.12 -18.24 1.64
C GLY A 348 28.37 -17.03 2.19
N ALA A 349 28.26 -16.91 3.52
CA ALA A 349 27.54 -15.80 4.13
C ALA A 349 28.19 -14.44 3.77
N PRO A 350 27.40 -13.47 3.28
CA PRO A 350 27.91 -12.12 3.03
C PRO A 350 28.40 -11.50 4.34
N PRO A 351 29.52 -10.77 4.34
CA PRO A 351 29.99 -10.08 5.54
C PRO A 351 28.97 -9.01 5.98
N PRO A 352 28.82 -8.77 7.31
CA PRO A 352 28.04 -7.64 7.79
C PRO A 352 28.68 -6.31 7.37
N PRO A 353 27.91 -5.20 7.36
CA PRO A 353 28.44 -3.88 7.01
C PRO A 353 29.56 -3.47 7.96
N GLU A 354 30.57 -2.77 7.43
CA GLU A 354 31.66 -2.22 8.24
C GLU A 354 31.12 -1.23 9.28
N VAL A 355 31.61 -1.38 10.51
CA VAL A 355 31.29 -0.46 11.59
C VAL A 355 32.26 0.72 11.51
N THR A 356 31.79 1.84 11.01
CA THR A 356 32.57 3.09 10.97
C THR A 356 32.04 4.07 12.01
N TRP A 357 32.97 4.75 12.69
CA TRP A 357 32.64 5.88 13.52
C TRP A 357 32.50 7.11 12.62
N SER A 358 31.32 7.73 12.60
CA SER A 358 31.13 9.03 11.95
C SER A 358 31.15 10.11 13.03
N GLU A 359 32.08 11.05 12.93
CA GLU A 359 32.12 12.25 13.79
C GLU A 359 30.91 13.17 13.60
#